data_AF-A0A2K8PEQ6-F1
#
_entry.id   AF-A0A2K8PEQ6-F1
#
_cell.length_a   1.000
_cell.length_b   1.000
_cell.length_c   1.000
_cell.angle_alpha   90.00
_cell.angle_beta   90.00
_cell.angle_gamma   90.00
#
_symmetry.space_group_name_H-M   'P 1'
#
loop_
_entity.id
_entity.type
_entity.pdbx_description
1 polymer ?
#
loop_
_entity_poly.entity_id
_entity_poly.type
_entity_poly.pdbx_seq_one_letter_code
_entity_poly.pdbx_strand_id
1 'polypeptide(L)'
;MVQRISSIDWRAAEEGFEHGTSSARLMREHLRRMAVWVRELQKAQPAAPFFDVAQSDRWPFFDLARYVEPSARPDSEPAAALGAFLSEHASSPLTGRTCRAALTWASLSPRSLAGFDGLPDPFEPLLLVFERSGAFWIENGFIDFVASRVRLGSWEDHVAAEPLLSLDGAALDAMDRA
;
A
#
# COMPACT_ATOMS: atom_id res chain seq x y z
N MET A 1 12.73 5.78 4.16
CA MET A 1 11.95 4.95 3.23
C MET A 1 12.83 3.99 2.43
N VAL A 2 13.81 4.47 1.64
CA VAL A 2 14.70 3.59 0.85
C VAL A 2 15.33 2.48 1.69
N GLN A 3 15.98 2.84 2.82
CA GLN A 3 16.58 1.88 3.73
C GLN A 3 15.60 0.80 4.22
N ARG A 4 14.36 1.20 4.56
CA ARG A 4 13.31 0.28 5.03
C ARG A 4 12.90 -0.72 3.95
N ILE A 5 12.69 -0.23 2.72
CA ILE A 5 12.33 -1.09 1.59
C ILE A 5 13.50 -2.03 1.22
N SER A 6 14.73 -1.52 1.28
CA SER A 6 15.93 -2.32 0.98
C SER A 6 16.28 -3.35 2.06
N SER A 7 15.76 -3.22 3.28
CA SER A 7 15.97 -4.21 4.35
C SER A 7 14.95 -5.35 4.35
N ILE A 8 13.93 -5.30 3.49
CA ILE A 8 12.94 -6.37 3.35
C ILE A 8 13.61 -7.62 2.78
N ASP A 9 13.32 -8.78 3.37
CA ASP A 9 13.70 -10.06 2.79
C ASP A 9 12.74 -10.43 1.66
N TRP A 10 13.10 -10.04 0.44
CA TRP A 10 12.31 -10.30 -0.76
C TRP A 10 12.29 -11.79 -1.17
N ARG A 11 13.16 -12.62 -0.59
CA ARG A 11 13.22 -14.07 -0.87
C ARG A 11 12.26 -14.86 0.01
N ALA A 12 11.89 -14.31 1.18
CA ALA A 12 10.91 -14.90 2.09
C ALA A 12 9.49 -15.01 1.49
N ALA A 13 9.24 -14.44 0.30
CA ALA A 13 7.99 -14.63 -0.43
C ALA A 13 7.63 -16.10 -0.71
N GLU A 14 8.63 -16.97 -0.78
CA GLU A 14 8.44 -18.41 -0.94
C GLU A 14 8.03 -19.12 0.37
N GLU A 15 8.24 -18.47 1.52
CA GLU A 15 7.96 -18.98 2.87
C GLU A 15 6.63 -18.45 3.46
N GLY A 16 5.85 -17.72 2.65
CA GLY A 16 4.71 -16.88 3.06
C GLY A 16 3.50 -17.54 3.75
N PHE A 17 3.59 -18.82 4.15
CA PHE A 17 2.55 -19.50 4.92
C PHE A 17 2.43 -18.97 6.36
N GLU A 18 3.55 -18.67 7.03
CA GLU A 18 3.56 -18.35 8.47
C GLU A 18 2.87 -17.01 8.79
N HIS A 19 2.83 -16.09 7.83
CA HIS A 19 2.30 -14.73 8.03
C HIS A 19 1.03 -14.44 7.21
N GLY A 20 0.39 -15.47 6.64
CA GLY A 20 -0.74 -15.29 5.71
C GLY A 20 -1.93 -14.54 6.33
N THR A 21 -2.24 -14.79 7.60
CA THR A 21 -3.39 -14.19 8.30
C THR A 21 -3.15 -12.70 8.56
N SER A 22 -2.02 -12.34 9.17
CA SER A 22 -1.67 -10.95 9.46
C SER A 22 -1.47 -10.16 8.17
N SER A 23 -0.82 -10.72 7.14
CA SER A 23 -0.67 -10.07 5.83
C SER A 23 -2.01 -9.82 5.13
N ALA A 24 -2.96 -10.75 5.22
CA ALA A 24 -4.31 -10.52 4.70
C ALA A 24 -5.06 -9.43 5.49
N ARG A 25 -4.85 -9.31 6.81
CA ARG A 25 -5.44 -8.22 7.63
C ARG A 25 -4.80 -6.87 7.30
N LEU A 26 -3.48 -6.83 7.15
CA LEU A 26 -2.74 -5.65 6.73
C LEU A 26 -3.13 -5.18 5.32
N MET A 27 -3.34 -6.11 4.39
CA MET A 27 -3.82 -5.76 3.05
C MET A 27 -5.23 -5.19 3.07
N ARG A 28 -6.15 -5.75 3.87
CA ARG A 28 -7.48 -5.14 4.09
C ARG A 28 -7.36 -3.73 4.67
N GLU A 29 -6.46 -3.52 5.61
CA GLU A 29 -6.21 -2.19 6.17
C GLU A 29 -5.61 -1.23 5.14
N HIS A 30 -4.69 -1.68 4.27
CA HIS A 30 -4.20 -0.88 3.14
C HIS A 30 -5.34 -0.46 2.21
N LEU A 31 -6.20 -1.40 1.79
CA LEU A 31 -7.37 -1.12 0.95
C LEU A 31 -8.31 -0.10 1.62
N ARG A 32 -8.60 -0.27 2.91
CA ARG A 32 -9.43 0.66 3.68
C ARG A 32 -8.82 2.06 3.72
N ARG A 33 -7.52 2.18 4.03
CA ARG A 33 -6.84 3.49 4.10
C ARG A 33 -6.79 4.17 2.74
N MET A 34 -6.48 3.43 1.68
CA MET A 34 -6.54 3.95 0.31
C MET A 34 -7.95 4.44 -0.04
N ALA A 35 -9.00 3.69 0.32
CA ALA A 35 -10.39 4.06 0.07
C ALA A 35 -10.80 5.34 0.81
N VAL A 36 -10.37 5.49 2.06
CA VAL A 36 -10.59 6.71 2.85
C VAL A 36 -9.95 7.91 2.15
N TRP A 37 -8.70 7.78 1.69
CA TRP A 37 -8.01 8.82 0.94
C TRP A 37 -8.72 9.18 -0.37
N VAL A 38 -9.14 8.18 -1.15
CA VAL A 38 -9.92 8.39 -2.37
C VAL A 38 -11.19 9.19 -2.09
N ARG A 39 -11.95 8.82 -1.05
CA ARG A 39 -13.18 9.52 -0.67
C ARG A 39 -12.92 10.99 -0.32
N GLU A 40 -11.91 11.27 0.49
CA GLU A 40 -11.62 12.65 0.90
C GLU A 40 -11.05 13.49 -0.25
N LEU A 41 -10.24 12.90 -1.13
CA LEU A 41 -9.79 13.56 -2.37
C LEU A 41 -10.97 13.89 -3.29
N GLN A 42 -11.94 12.98 -3.44
CA GLN A 42 -13.12 13.22 -4.27
C GLN A 42 -13.99 14.37 -3.72
N LYS A 43 -14.12 14.49 -2.39
CA LYS A 43 -14.81 15.62 -1.76
C LYS A 43 -14.06 16.94 -1.98
N ALA A 44 -12.74 16.93 -1.86
CA ALA A 44 -11.91 18.11 -2.04
C ALA A 44 -11.81 18.56 -3.52
N GLN A 45 -11.93 17.63 -4.47
CA GLN A 45 -11.72 17.86 -5.90
C GLN A 45 -12.84 17.25 -6.77
N PRO A 46 -14.10 17.71 -6.64
CA PRO A 46 -15.26 17.08 -7.27
C PRO A 46 -15.29 17.13 -8.81
N ALA A 47 -14.54 18.06 -9.42
CA ALA A 47 -14.47 18.23 -10.87
C ALA A 47 -13.47 17.28 -11.55
N ALA A 48 -12.69 16.51 -10.78
CA ALA A 48 -11.71 15.58 -11.32
C ALA A 48 -12.23 14.14 -11.10
N PRO A 49 -12.86 13.52 -12.12
CA PRO A 49 -13.37 12.16 -12.01
C PRO A 49 -12.18 11.19 -11.97
N PHE A 50 -11.68 10.88 -10.78
CA PHE A 50 -10.39 10.19 -10.64
C PHE A 50 -10.48 8.67 -10.51
N PHE A 51 -11.60 8.14 -10.05
CA PHE A 51 -11.77 6.70 -9.79
C PHE A 51 -13.13 6.23 -10.29
N ASP A 52 -13.28 6.12 -11.62
CA ASP A 52 -14.38 5.35 -12.18
C ASP A 52 -14.13 3.87 -11.85
N VAL A 53 -15.06 3.29 -11.08
CA VAL A 53 -15.09 1.90 -10.61
C VAL A 53 -14.93 0.91 -11.76
N ALA A 54 -15.30 1.30 -12.99
CA ALA A 54 -15.21 0.46 -14.17
C ALA A 54 -13.80 0.41 -14.82
N GLN A 55 -12.86 1.33 -14.49
CA GLN A 55 -11.60 1.49 -15.24
C GLN A 55 -10.35 1.78 -14.41
N SER A 56 -10.36 1.55 -13.11
CA SER A 56 -9.16 1.77 -12.30
C SER A 56 -8.23 0.55 -12.32
N ASP A 57 -7.53 0.32 -13.44
CA ASP A 57 -6.32 -0.55 -13.52
C ASP A 57 -5.22 -0.14 -12.50
N ARG A 58 -5.45 0.99 -11.84
CA ARG A 58 -4.62 1.66 -10.87
C ARG A 58 -5.03 1.35 -9.42
N TRP A 59 -6.27 0.93 -9.17
CA TRP A 59 -6.73 0.63 -7.80
C TRP A 59 -6.13 -0.69 -7.33
N PRO A 60 -5.70 -0.82 -6.06
CA PRO A 60 -5.40 0.23 -5.07
C PRO A 60 -3.97 0.79 -5.19
N PHE A 61 -3.16 0.25 -6.09
CA PHE A 61 -1.70 0.40 -6.11
C PHE A 61 -1.21 1.56 -6.99
N PHE A 62 -1.73 2.76 -6.74
CA PHE A 62 -1.37 3.97 -7.48
C PHE A 62 -0.55 4.95 -6.64
N ASP A 63 0.12 5.88 -7.32
CA ASP A 63 0.90 6.95 -6.69
C ASP A 63 -0.03 8.04 -6.13
N LEU A 64 -0.64 7.75 -4.97
CA LEU A 64 -1.57 8.63 -4.26
C LEU A 64 -0.98 10.02 -3.99
N ALA A 65 0.33 10.10 -3.77
CA ALA A 65 1.01 11.37 -3.51
C ALA A 65 0.83 12.37 -4.65
N ARG A 66 0.76 11.89 -5.90
CA ARG A 66 0.53 12.74 -7.08
C ARG A 66 -0.92 13.25 -7.22
N TYR A 67 -1.86 12.67 -6.48
CA TYR A 67 -3.23 13.18 -6.42
C TYR A 67 -3.38 14.24 -5.31
N VAL A 68 -2.56 14.13 -4.26
CA VAL A 68 -2.45 15.16 -3.21
C VAL A 68 -1.66 16.37 -3.72
N GLU A 69 -0.51 16.13 -4.36
CA GLU A 69 0.37 17.16 -4.90
C GLU A 69 0.93 16.67 -6.25
N PRO A 70 0.37 17.12 -7.40
CA PRO A 70 0.77 16.64 -8.73
C PRO A 70 2.26 16.80 -9.04
N SER A 71 2.91 17.79 -8.44
CA SER A 71 4.34 18.05 -8.58
C SER A 71 5.21 17.22 -7.63
N ALA A 72 4.62 16.43 -6.72
CA ALA A 72 5.35 15.66 -5.73
C ALA A 72 6.31 14.68 -6.40
N ARG A 73 7.59 14.82 -6.11
CA ARG A 73 8.64 13.91 -6.55
C ARG A 73 9.58 13.68 -5.37
N PRO A 74 10.03 12.43 -5.15
CA PRO A 74 11.15 12.20 -4.26
C PRO A 74 12.43 12.82 -4.83
N ASP A 75 13.37 13.12 -3.95
CA ASP A 75 14.71 13.56 -4.35
C ASP A 75 15.35 12.55 -5.31
N SER A 76 16.13 13.05 -6.26
CA SER A 76 16.67 12.25 -7.37
C SER A 76 17.57 11.10 -6.90
N GLU A 77 18.39 11.32 -5.87
CA GLU A 77 19.30 10.31 -5.33
C GLU A 77 18.53 9.15 -4.64
N PRO A 78 17.64 9.38 -3.65
CA PRO A 78 16.78 8.32 -3.10
C PRO A 78 15.94 7.58 -4.15
N ALA A 79 15.41 8.30 -5.13
CA ALA A 79 14.60 7.71 -6.21
C ALA A 79 15.43 6.78 -7.11
N ALA A 80 16.66 7.19 -7.44
CA ALA A 80 17.60 6.39 -8.23
C ALA A 80 18.06 5.15 -7.46
N ALA A 81 18.45 5.32 -6.19
CA ALA A 81 18.87 4.23 -5.32
C ALA A 81 17.79 3.15 -5.16
N LEU A 82 16.55 3.58 -4.84
CA LEU A 82 15.43 2.66 -4.78
C LEU A 82 15.16 2.00 -6.13
N GLY A 83 15.32 2.76 -7.22
CA GLY A 83 15.11 2.25 -8.57
C GLY A 83 16.04 1.12 -8.96
N ALA A 84 17.34 1.26 -8.66
CA ALA A 84 18.35 0.24 -8.91
C ALA A 84 18.11 -1.01 -8.03
N PHE A 85 17.80 -0.80 -6.75
CA PHE A 85 17.49 -1.92 -5.84
C PHE A 85 16.29 -2.74 -6.34
N LEU A 86 15.18 -2.08 -6.70
CA LEU A 86 13.96 -2.76 -7.14
C LEU A 86 14.12 -3.46 -8.49
N SER A 87 14.98 -3.00 -9.40
CA SER A 87 15.22 -3.72 -10.66
C SER A 87 15.85 -5.10 -10.45
N GLU A 88 16.53 -5.30 -9.32
CA GLU A 88 17.18 -6.57 -8.99
C GLU A 88 16.33 -7.44 -8.05
N HIS A 89 15.53 -6.83 -7.17
CA HIS A 89 14.88 -7.53 -6.06
C HIS A 89 13.35 -7.59 -6.12
N ALA A 90 12.69 -6.71 -6.89
CA ALA A 90 11.23 -6.68 -6.90
C ALA A 90 10.66 -7.94 -7.57
N SER A 91 9.82 -8.67 -6.84
CA SER A 91 9.14 -9.88 -7.33
C SER A 91 8.17 -9.63 -8.50
N SER A 92 7.72 -8.38 -8.69
CA SER A 92 6.83 -8.00 -9.78
C SER A 92 6.92 -6.51 -10.13
N PRO A 93 6.49 -6.11 -11.34
CA PRO A 93 6.32 -4.70 -11.69
C PRO A 93 5.36 -3.95 -10.75
N LEU A 94 4.35 -4.64 -10.21
CA LEU A 94 3.40 -4.06 -9.27
C LEU A 94 4.08 -3.70 -7.94
N THR A 95 4.88 -4.61 -7.40
CA THR A 95 5.69 -4.38 -6.19
C THR A 95 6.56 -3.15 -6.39
N GLY A 96 7.31 -3.11 -7.49
CA GLY A 96 8.20 -1.99 -7.80
C GLY A 96 7.46 -0.64 -7.95
N ARG A 97 6.29 -0.63 -8.61
CA ARG A 97 5.46 0.59 -8.70
C ARG A 97 4.98 1.06 -7.34
N THR A 98 4.58 0.14 -6.47
CA THR A 98 4.00 0.51 -5.18
C THR A 98 5.05 0.96 -4.17
N CYS A 99 6.24 0.35 -4.17
CA CYS A 99 7.39 0.84 -3.41
C CYS A 99 7.78 2.26 -3.82
N ARG A 100 7.74 2.59 -5.13
CA ARG A 100 7.99 3.96 -5.62
C ARG A 100 6.88 4.92 -5.17
N ALA A 101 5.62 4.52 -5.21
CA ALA A 101 4.50 5.31 -4.70
C ALA A 101 4.66 5.62 -3.20
N ALA A 102 5.04 4.63 -2.39
CA ALA A 102 5.34 4.83 -0.97
C ALA A 102 6.52 5.79 -0.75
N LEU A 103 7.54 5.76 -1.61
CA LEU A 103 8.63 6.74 -1.57
C LEU A 103 8.13 8.16 -1.92
N THR A 104 7.35 8.32 -2.99
CA THR A 104 6.77 9.63 -3.35
C THR A 104 5.91 10.17 -2.20
N TRP A 105 5.11 9.30 -1.56
CA TRP A 105 4.28 9.64 -0.41
C TRP A 105 5.11 10.14 0.77
N ALA A 106 6.17 9.43 1.13
CA ALA A 106 7.07 9.82 2.21
C ALA A 106 7.82 11.14 1.93
N SER A 107 7.83 11.62 0.69
CA SER A 107 8.41 12.91 0.29
C SER A 107 7.41 14.07 0.30
N LEU A 108 6.13 13.83 0.63
CA LEU A 108 5.15 14.91 0.76
C LEU A 108 5.52 15.83 1.93
N SER A 109 5.41 17.13 1.71
CA SER A 109 5.58 18.11 2.77
C SER A 109 4.35 18.16 3.68
N PRO A 110 4.47 18.58 4.95
CA PRO A 110 3.32 18.82 5.81
C PRO A 110 2.30 19.80 5.19
N ARG A 111 2.78 20.76 4.39
CA ARG A 111 1.93 21.71 3.67
C ARG A 111 1.06 21.02 2.62
N SER A 112 1.59 20.01 1.93
CA SER A 112 0.85 19.24 0.92
C SER A 112 -0.29 18.43 1.56
N LEU A 113 -0.17 18.08 2.84
CA LEU A 113 -1.17 17.32 3.60
C LEU A 113 -2.17 18.22 4.36
N ALA A 114 -2.02 19.54 4.29
CA ALA A 114 -2.92 20.47 4.97
C ALA A 114 -4.36 20.31 4.45
N GLY A 115 -5.32 20.12 5.37
CA GLY A 115 -6.73 19.84 5.02
C GLY A 115 -7.09 18.36 4.92
N PHE A 116 -6.10 17.46 5.08
CA PHE A 116 -6.30 16.01 5.24
C PHE A 116 -5.92 15.55 6.65
N ASP A 117 -6.08 16.43 7.64
CA ASP A 117 -5.71 16.18 9.02
C ASP A 117 -6.45 14.96 9.59
N GLY A 118 -5.71 14.10 10.29
CA GLY A 118 -6.25 12.87 10.89
C GLY A 118 -6.44 11.70 9.93
N LEU A 119 -6.13 11.84 8.64
CA LEU A 119 -6.10 10.69 7.73
C LEU A 119 -4.90 9.78 8.02
N PRO A 120 -5.09 8.45 7.96
CA PRO A 120 -4.03 7.50 8.29
C PRO A 120 -3.01 7.39 7.16
N ASP A 121 -1.77 6.98 7.48
CA ASP A 121 -0.78 6.67 6.44
C ASP A 121 -1.27 5.49 5.57
N PRO A 122 -1.44 5.69 4.25
CA PRO A 122 -2.02 4.70 3.36
C PRO A 122 -1.06 3.56 3.01
N PHE A 123 0.25 3.77 3.06
CA PHE A 123 1.26 2.80 2.65
C PHE A 123 1.82 1.99 3.81
N GLU A 124 1.69 2.45 5.05
CA GLU A 124 2.21 1.76 6.23
C GLU A 124 1.77 0.28 6.32
N PRO A 125 0.47 -0.08 6.17
CA PRO A 125 0.08 -1.48 6.24
C PRO A 125 0.67 -2.31 5.09
N LEU A 126 0.85 -1.71 3.91
CA LEU A 126 1.41 -2.42 2.76
C LEU A 126 2.92 -2.65 2.89
N LEU A 127 3.65 -1.71 3.49
CA LEU A 127 5.06 -1.92 3.81
C LEU A 127 5.23 -3.09 4.79
N LEU A 128 4.34 -3.19 5.79
CA LEU A 128 4.32 -4.32 6.72
C LEU A 128 3.97 -5.65 6.01
N VAL A 129 3.09 -5.64 5.00
CA VAL A 129 2.86 -6.84 4.16
C VAL A 129 4.16 -7.29 3.52
N PHE A 130 4.94 -6.37 2.92
CA PHE A 130 6.20 -6.73 2.30
C PHE A 130 7.25 -7.18 3.33
N GLU A 131 7.33 -6.55 4.49
CA GLU A 131 8.26 -6.93 5.57
C GLU A 131 7.99 -8.33 6.12
N ARG A 132 6.74 -8.80 6.08
CA ARG A 132 6.34 -10.11 6.62
C ARG A 132 6.30 -11.20 5.57
N SER A 133 5.75 -10.90 4.40
CA SER A 133 5.48 -11.91 3.38
C SER A 133 6.28 -11.72 2.10
N GLY A 134 7.06 -10.64 1.97
CA GLY A 134 7.87 -10.32 0.79
C GLY A 134 7.06 -9.91 -0.46
N ALA A 135 5.94 -10.58 -0.74
CA ALA A 135 5.11 -10.35 -1.91
C ALA A 135 3.64 -10.77 -1.69
N PHE A 136 2.82 -10.46 -2.69
CA PHE A 136 1.47 -10.96 -2.85
C PHE A 136 1.17 -11.10 -4.35
N TRP A 137 0.14 -11.86 -4.68
CA TRP A 137 -0.30 -12.06 -6.06
C TRP A 137 -1.74 -11.60 -6.22
N ILE A 138 -2.10 -11.16 -7.42
CA ILE A 138 -3.48 -10.82 -7.75
C ILE A 138 -3.96 -11.83 -8.77
N GLU A 139 -5.03 -12.54 -8.44
CA GLU A 139 -5.64 -13.53 -9.31
C GLU A 139 -7.16 -13.51 -9.15
N ASN A 140 -7.89 -13.51 -10.27
CA ASN A 140 -9.36 -13.62 -10.30
C ASN A 140 -10.12 -12.64 -9.37
N GLY A 141 -9.60 -11.42 -9.20
CA GLY A 141 -10.21 -10.39 -8.33
C GLY A 141 -9.87 -10.52 -6.85
N PHE A 142 -8.89 -11.35 -6.49
CA PHE A 142 -8.39 -11.54 -5.13
C PHE A 142 -6.90 -11.25 -5.04
N ILE A 143 -6.48 -10.75 -3.89
CA ILE A 143 -5.10 -10.64 -3.46
C ILE A 143 -4.79 -11.86 -2.60
N ASP A 144 -3.78 -12.64 -2.99
CA ASP A 144 -3.45 -13.95 -2.42
C ASP A 144 -2.19 -13.88 -1.54
N PHE A 145 -2.31 -14.49 -0.35
CA PHE A 145 -1.27 -14.70 0.66
C PHE A 145 -1.14 -16.19 1.02
N VAL A 146 -1.34 -17.06 0.03
CA VAL A 146 -1.27 -18.53 0.07
C VAL A 146 -2.34 -19.17 0.96
N ALA A 147 -2.30 -18.92 2.27
CA ALA A 147 -3.27 -19.43 3.25
C ALA A 147 -4.51 -18.53 3.39
N SER A 148 -4.47 -17.31 2.87
CA SER A 148 -5.54 -16.32 3.00
C SER A 148 -5.68 -15.47 1.75
N ARG A 149 -6.91 -15.02 1.48
CA ARG A 149 -7.22 -14.15 0.34
C ARG A 149 -8.02 -12.93 0.77
N VAL A 150 -7.79 -11.83 0.08
CA VAL A 150 -8.51 -10.57 0.24
C VAL A 150 -9.19 -10.22 -1.07
N ARG A 151 -10.49 -9.96 -1.04
CA ARG A 151 -11.21 -9.49 -2.24
C ARG A 151 -10.70 -8.09 -2.61
N LEU A 152 -10.31 -7.90 -3.87
CA LEU A 152 -9.81 -6.61 -4.37
C LEU A 152 -10.91 -5.54 -4.34
N GLY A 153 -12.10 -5.86 -4.87
CA GLY A 153 -13.28 -4.99 -4.82
C GLY A 153 -13.10 -3.60 -5.42
N SER A 154 -14.11 -2.75 -5.27
CA SER A 154 -13.97 -1.31 -5.52
C SER A 154 -13.48 -0.59 -4.26
N TRP A 155 -13.10 0.69 -4.35
CA TRP A 155 -12.71 1.45 -3.16
C TRP A 155 -13.91 1.67 -2.23
N GLU A 156 -15.13 1.80 -2.77
CA GLU A 156 -16.37 1.91 -2.00
C GLU A 156 -16.62 0.67 -1.14
N ASP A 157 -16.27 -0.53 -1.63
CA ASP A 157 -16.38 -1.77 -0.86
C ASP A 157 -15.55 -1.73 0.44
N HIS A 158 -14.45 -0.95 0.47
CA HIS A 158 -13.48 -0.95 1.58
C HIS A 158 -13.58 0.29 2.47
N VAL A 159 -14.23 1.36 2.04
CA VAL A 159 -14.21 2.64 2.78
C VAL A 159 -14.85 2.56 4.17
N ALA A 160 -15.79 1.64 4.35
CA ALA A 160 -16.51 1.37 5.60
C ALA A 160 -15.99 0.14 6.36
N ALA A 161 -14.89 -0.48 5.88
CA ALA A 161 -14.30 -1.62 6.57
C ALA A 161 -13.82 -1.23 7.98
N GLU A 162 -13.89 -2.17 8.91
CA GLU A 162 -13.42 -1.97 10.28
C GLU A 162 -11.90 -1.77 10.29
N PRO A 163 -11.38 -0.73 10.97
CA PRO A 163 -9.94 -0.48 11.02
C PRO A 163 -9.21 -1.56 11.79
N LEU A 164 -8.01 -1.92 11.32
CA LEU A 164 -7.11 -2.76 12.10
C LEU A 164 -6.61 -1.97 13.33
N LEU A 165 -6.90 -2.49 14.53
CA LEU A 165 -6.69 -1.77 15.79
C LEU A 165 -5.22 -1.52 16.13
N SER A 166 -4.32 -2.41 15.70
CA SER A 166 -2.87 -2.24 15.87
C SER A 166 -2.09 -2.77 14.69
N LEU A 167 -1.00 -2.07 14.36
CA LEU A 167 0.01 -2.48 13.40
C LEU A 167 1.30 -2.97 14.09
N ASP A 168 1.29 -3.11 15.42
CA ASP A 168 2.46 -3.55 16.16
C ASP A 168 2.80 -5.02 15.85
N GLY A 169 4.10 -5.34 15.83
CA GLY A 169 4.58 -6.67 15.45
C GLY A 169 4.03 -7.78 16.35
N ALA A 170 3.92 -7.55 17.66
CA ALA A 170 3.45 -8.56 18.61
C ALA A 170 1.97 -8.93 18.40
N ALA A 171 1.13 -7.94 18.06
CA ALA A 171 -0.27 -8.13 17.72
C ALA A 171 -0.42 -8.86 16.39
N LEU A 172 0.38 -8.52 15.38
CA LEU A 172 0.39 -9.23 14.10
C LEU A 172 0.84 -10.69 14.27
N ASP A 173 1.90 -10.93 15.05
CA ASP A 173 2.36 -12.29 15.36
C ASP A 173 1.32 -13.08 16.16
N ALA A 174 0.55 -12.40 17.04
CA ALA A 174 -0.55 -13.04 17.75
C ALA A 174 -1.70 -13.45 16.82
N MET A 175 -1.97 -12.67 15.76
CA MET A 175 -2.98 -13.03 14.75
C MET A 175 -2.57 -14.26 13.94
N ASP A 176 -1.29 -14.43 13.67
CA ASP A 176 -0.79 -15.59 12.90
C ASP A 176 -0.81 -16.90 13.70
N ARG A 177 -0.82 -16.81 15.04
CA ARG A 177 -0.90 -17.98 15.93
C ARG A 177 -2.33 -18.41 16.28
N ALA A 178 -3.33 -17.60 15.93
CA ALA A 178 -4.74 -17.81 16.29
C ALA A 178 -5.48 -18.64 15.23
#